data_AF-A0A069PSD5-F1
#
_entry.id   AF-A0A069PSD5-F1
#
_cell.length_a   1.000
_cell.length_b   1.000
_cell.length_c   1.000
_cell.angle_alpha   90.00
_cell.angle_beta   90.00
_cell.angle_gamma   90.00
#
_symmetry.space_group_name_H-M   'P 1'
#
loop_
_entity.id
_entity.type
_entity.pdbx_description
1 polymer ?
#
loop_
_entity_poly.entity_id
_entity_poly.type
_entity_poly.pdbx_seq_one_letter_code
_entity_poly.pdbx_strand_id
1 'polypeptide(L)'
;MNKVSKASLLAGLMVAGGLGVSGAAMAEVHIGVNVGIPAPVYVAPAPVYAPPPPPVVYAPPPVYAQPAIVIGWHGDRYYDGRRYWDRDDWYRHHGHGHGPDHHDHGEHRGWH
;
A
#
# COMPACT_ATOMS: atom_id res chain seq x y z
N MET A 1 49.04 -72.21 65.44
CA MET A 1 47.83 -71.40 65.69
C MET A 1 48.25 -70.00 66.10
N ASN A 2 48.05 -69.00 65.23
CA ASN A 2 48.34 -67.62 65.57
C ASN A 2 47.23 -67.09 66.48
N LYS A 3 47.57 -66.78 67.74
CA LYS A 3 46.61 -66.21 68.71
C LYS A 3 46.39 -64.75 68.32
N VAL A 4 45.26 -64.45 67.68
CA VAL A 4 44.82 -63.06 67.49
C VAL A 4 44.60 -62.48 68.89
N SER A 5 45.34 -61.43 69.24
CA SER A 5 45.20 -60.77 70.54
C SER A 5 43.82 -60.12 70.64
N LYS A 6 43.19 -60.22 71.81
CA LYS A 6 41.92 -59.52 72.11
C LYS A 6 42.04 -58.01 71.81
N ALA A 7 43.23 -57.44 71.95
CA ALA A 7 43.53 -56.05 71.61
C ALA A 7 43.46 -55.76 70.10
N SER A 8 43.91 -56.69 69.24
CA SER A 8 43.82 -56.52 67.77
C SER A 8 42.39 -56.65 67.26
N LEU A 9 41.59 -57.53 67.86
CA LEU A 9 40.15 -57.61 67.57
C LEU A 9 39.43 -56.32 67.98
N LEU A 10 39.74 -55.78 69.16
CA LEU A 10 39.16 -54.52 69.63
C LEU A 10 39.55 -53.33 68.74
N ALA A 11 40.82 -53.25 68.33
CA ALA A 11 41.31 -52.20 67.44
C ALA A 11 40.64 -52.25 66.06
N GLY A 12 40.48 -53.45 65.49
CA GLY A 12 39.76 -53.62 64.21
C GLY A 12 38.30 -53.17 64.31
N LEU A 13 37.63 -53.50 65.43
CA LEU A 13 36.24 -53.10 65.69
C LEU A 13 36.10 -51.58 65.88
N MET A 14 37.06 -50.94 66.55
CA MET A 14 37.11 -49.49 66.72
C MET A 14 37.31 -48.75 65.39
N VAL A 15 38.17 -49.27 64.51
CA VAL A 15 38.39 -48.69 63.17
C VAL A 15 37.15 -48.88 62.29
N ALA A 16 36.54 -50.07 62.30
CA ALA A 16 35.30 -50.34 61.56
C ALA A 16 34.11 -49.50 62.08
N GLY A 17 34.01 -49.33 63.41
CA GLY A 17 33.01 -48.49 64.04
C GLY A 17 33.23 -47.00 63.77
N GLY A 18 34.49 -46.53 63.82
CA GLY A 18 34.87 -45.13 63.67
C GLY A 18 34.59 -44.54 62.28
N LEU A 19 34.70 -45.36 61.23
CA LEU A 19 34.39 -44.94 59.86
C LEU A 19 32.89 -44.75 59.59
N GLY A 20 32.01 -45.30 60.45
CA GLY A 20 30.56 -45.25 60.32
C GLY A 20 29.86 -44.16 61.16
N VAL A 21 30.58 -43.42 62.02
CA VAL A 21 29.96 -42.48 62.97
C VAL A 21 29.73 -41.07 62.40
N SER A 22 30.01 -40.83 61.12
CA SER A 22 29.84 -39.51 60.47
C SER A 22 28.38 -39.12 60.18
N GLY A 23 27.41 -39.56 60.99
CA GLY A 23 25.98 -39.53 60.68
C GLY A 23 25.11 -38.51 61.42
N ALA A 24 25.63 -37.63 62.27
CA ALA A 24 24.77 -36.77 63.11
C ALA A 24 25.24 -35.31 63.32
N ALA A 25 25.94 -34.73 62.34
CA ALA A 25 25.90 -33.28 62.15
C ALA A 25 25.24 -33.02 60.80
N MET A 26 23.91 -32.95 60.80
CA MET A 26 23.14 -32.49 59.64
C MET A 26 23.41 -30.99 59.45
N ALA A 27 24.61 -30.64 59.00
CA ALA A 27 24.87 -29.35 58.38
C ALA A 27 24.34 -29.46 56.95
N GLU A 28 23.02 -29.34 56.80
CA GLU A 28 22.36 -29.40 55.51
C GLU A 28 22.91 -28.28 54.61
N VAL A 29 23.67 -28.65 53.57
CA VAL A 29 24.22 -27.68 52.61
C VAL A 29 23.19 -27.48 51.51
N HIS A 30 22.44 -26.39 51.61
CA HIS A 30 21.51 -25.95 50.57
C HIS A 30 22.26 -25.20 49.48
N ILE A 31 22.29 -25.78 48.28
CA ILE A 31 22.87 -25.12 47.10
C ILE A 31 21.71 -24.65 46.22
N GLY A 32 21.43 -23.35 46.27
CA GLY A 32 20.52 -22.69 45.34
C GLY A 32 21.27 -22.23 44.10
N VAL A 33 20.92 -22.78 42.92
CA VAL A 33 21.42 -22.29 41.63
C VAL A 33 20.32 -21.46 40.98
N ASN A 34 20.57 -20.16 40.83
CA ASN A 34 19.68 -19.30 40.05
C ASN A 34 20.04 -19.40 38.57
N VAL A 35 19.17 -20.00 37.76
CA VAL A 35 19.30 -19.99 36.30
C VAL A 35 18.55 -18.77 35.80
N GLY A 36 19.29 -17.67 35.58
CA GLY A 36 18.75 -16.43 35.07
C GLY A 36 18.37 -16.55 33.59
N ILE A 37 17.23 -17.18 33.31
CA ILE A 37 16.66 -17.17 31.96
C ILE A 37 16.10 -15.76 31.72
N PRO A 38 16.69 -14.97 30.82
CA PRO A 38 16.17 -13.64 30.53
C PRO A 38 14.76 -13.76 29.96
N ALA A 39 13.86 -12.91 30.45
CA ALA A 39 12.52 -12.82 29.89
C ALA A 39 12.59 -12.47 28.39
N PRO A 40 11.72 -13.05 27.55
CA PRO A 40 11.70 -12.71 26.13
C PRO A 40 11.38 -11.22 25.97
N VAL A 41 12.27 -10.49 25.29
CA VAL A 41 12.09 -9.07 24.97
C VAL A 41 11.32 -8.99 23.66
N TYR A 42 10.11 -8.43 23.70
CA TYR A 42 9.36 -8.12 22.49
C TYR A 42 9.81 -6.77 21.94
N VAL A 43 10.39 -6.76 20.74
CA VAL A 43 10.77 -5.55 20.03
C VAL A 43 9.64 -5.19 19.06
N ALA A 44 8.98 -4.05 19.31
CA ALA A 44 8.03 -3.50 18.36
C ALA A 44 8.78 -3.02 17.09
N PRO A 45 8.29 -3.33 15.88
CA PRO A 45 8.86 -2.80 14.65
C PRO A 45 8.84 -1.28 14.62
N ALA A 46 9.90 -0.67 14.09
CA ALA A 46 9.95 0.78 13.92
C ALA A 46 8.88 1.24 12.92
N PRO A 47 8.20 2.37 13.17
CA PRO A 47 7.28 2.94 12.21
C PRO A 47 8.00 3.29 10.90
N VAL A 48 7.51 2.76 9.77
CA VAL A 48 8.01 3.11 8.44
C VAL A 48 7.16 4.27 7.92
N TYR A 49 7.78 5.42 7.70
CA TYR A 49 7.13 6.55 7.05
C TYR A 49 7.13 6.36 5.54
N ALA A 50 5.93 6.35 4.94
CA ALA A 50 5.77 6.44 3.51
C ALA A 50 5.83 7.92 3.07
N PRO A 51 6.51 8.25 1.96
CA PRO A 51 6.44 9.58 1.40
C PRO A 51 5.00 9.89 0.93
N PRO A 52 4.57 11.16 1.01
CA PRO A 52 3.25 11.56 0.53
C PRO A 52 3.13 11.32 -0.99
N PRO A 53 1.92 10.99 -1.48
CA PRO A 53 1.68 10.82 -2.91
C PRO A 53 1.98 12.11 -3.68
N PRO A 54 2.42 12.00 -4.96
CA PRO A 54 2.74 13.17 -5.77
C PRO A 54 1.51 14.07 -5.95
N PRO A 55 1.69 15.40 -6.06
CA PRO A 55 0.60 16.33 -6.29
C PRO A 55 -0.15 16.00 -7.59
N VAL A 56 -1.49 15.99 -7.51
CA VAL A 56 -2.33 15.86 -8.72
C VAL A 56 -2.40 17.23 -9.40
N VAL A 57 -1.90 17.32 -10.63
CA VAL A 57 -2.05 18.51 -11.48
C VAL A 57 -3.29 18.34 -12.34
N TYR A 58 -4.29 19.19 -12.13
CA TYR A 58 -5.48 19.24 -12.97
C TYR A 58 -5.22 20.16 -14.16
N ALA A 59 -5.46 19.65 -15.37
CA ALA A 59 -5.54 20.51 -16.55
C ALA A 59 -6.80 21.38 -16.46
N PRO A 60 -6.73 22.66 -16.88
CA PRO A 60 -7.92 23.49 -16.98
C PRO A 60 -8.92 22.88 -17.98
N PRO A 61 -10.23 23.01 -17.73
CA PRO A 61 -11.24 22.52 -18.66
C PRO A 61 -11.11 23.24 -20.01
N PRO A 62 -11.45 22.56 -21.14
CA PRO A 62 -11.46 23.19 -22.45
C PRO A 62 -12.44 24.37 -22.47
N VAL A 63 -11.97 25.52 -22.97
CA VAL A 63 -12.80 26.71 -23.17
C VAL A 63 -13.33 26.69 -24.60
N TYR A 64 -14.65 26.63 -24.74
CA TYR A 64 -15.31 26.80 -26.04
C TYR A 64 -15.63 28.28 -26.25
N ALA A 65 -14.96 28.91 -27.22
CA ALA A 65 -15.25 30.28 -27.62
C ALA A 65 -16.41 30.29 -28.62
N GLN A 66 -17.48 31.01 -28.29
CA GLN A 66 -18.54 31.31 -29.24
C GLN A 66 -18.19 32.58 -30.02
N PRO A 67 -18.54 32.66 -31.32
CA PRO A 67 -18.33 33.88 -32.09
C PRO A 67 -19.15 35.03 -31.51
N ALA A 68 -18.49 36.18 -31.32
CA ALA A 68 -19.14 37.41 -30.88
C ALA A 68 -19.82 38.10 -32.07
N ILE A 69 -21.15 38.15 -32.07
CA ILE A 69 -21.93 38.87 -33.07
C ILE A 69 -22.20 40.28 -32.55
N VAL A 70 -21.62 41.29 -33.19
CA VAL A 70 -21.81 42.71 -32.81
C VAL A 70 -22.91 43.32 -33.68
N ILE A 71 -24.10 43.48 -33.09
CA ILE A 71 -25.26 44.12 -33.72
C ILE A 71 -25.03 45.63 -33.74
N GLY A 72 -25.17 46.27 -34.90
CA GLY A 72 -25.05 47.72 -35.02
C GLY A 72 -24.62 48.21 -36.39
N TRP A 73 -24.32 49.51 -36.47
CA TRP A 73 -23.77 50.14 -37.67
C TRP A 73 -22.28 49.83 -37.83
N HIS A 74 -21.89 49.32 -39.00
CA HIS A 74 -20.52 49.07 -39.40
C HIS A 74 -20.25 49.91 -40.66
N GLY A 75 -19.73 51.13 -40.46
CA GLY A 75 -19.65 52.14 -41.52
C GLY A 75 -21.05 52.50 -42.01
N ASP A 76 -21.27 52.46 -43.32
CA ASP A 76 -22.57 52.79 -43.95
C ASP A 76 -23.57 51.62 -43.92
N ARG A 77 -23.23 50.48 -43.30
CA ARG A 77 -24.06 49.27 -43.33
C ARG A 77 -24.48 48.85 -41.93
N TYR A 78 -25.78 48.69 -41.72
CA TYR A 78 -26.33 48.12 -40.51
C TYR A 78 -26.26 46.58 -40.52
N TYR A 79 -25.76 46.01 -39.43
CA TYR A 79 -25.68 44.56 -39.22
C TYR A 79 -26.62 44.17 -38.09
N ASP A 80 -27.68 43.43 -38.42
CA ASP A 80 -28.77 43.06 -37.51
C ASP A 80 -28.65 41.62 -36.98
N GLY A 81 -27.58 40.91 -37.33
CA GLY A 81 -27.33 39.54 -36.91
C GLY A 81 -28.24 38.50 -37.56
N ARG A 82 -29.27 38.89 -38.34
CA ARG A 82 -30.22 37.93 -38.96
C ARG A 82 -29.51 36.91 -39.81
N ARG A 83 -28.57 37.34 -40.65
CA ARG A 83 -27.79 36.45 -41.52
C ARG A 83 -27.01 35.37 -40.77
N TYR A 84 -26.54 35.66 -39.54
CA TYR A 84 -25.85 34.66 -38.73
C TYR A 84 -26.86 33.64 -38.18
N TRP A 85 -27.98 34.11 -37.62
CA TRP A 85 -29.02 33.23 -37.09
C TRP A 85 -29.73 32.43 -38.19
N ASP A 86 -30.02 33.01 -39.35
CA ASP A 86 -30.58 32.33 -40.52
C ASP A 86 -29.64 31.21 -41.01
N ARG A 87 -28.32 31.45 -40.95
CA ARG A 87 -27.31 30.46 -41.34
C ARG A 87 -27.21 29.34 -40.32
N ASP A 88 -27.21 29.68 -39.04
CA ASP A 88 -27.11 28.75 -37.92
C ASP A 88 -28.38 27.88 -37.83
N ASP A 89 -29.56 28.48 -38.05
CA ASP A 89 -30.85 27.81 -38.15
C ASP A 89 -30.93 26.92 -39.40
N TRP A 90 -30.41 27.39 -40.55
CA TRP A 90 -30.25 26.56 -41.75
C TRP A 90 -29.35 25.36 -41.49
N TYR A 91 -28.20 25.54 -40.83
CA TYR A 91 -27.29 24.43 -40.47
C TYR A 91 -27.93 23.46 -39.46
N ARG A 92 -28.78 23.93 -38.54
CA ARG A 92 -29.52 23.07 -37.62
C ARG A 92 -30.62 22.28 -38.32
N HIS A 93 -31.36 22.90 -39.24
CA HIS A 93 -32.47 22.25 -39.96
C HIS A 93 -32.02 21.41 -41.15
N HIS A 94 -30.85 21.68 -41.74
CA HIS A 94 -30.30 20.94 -42.89
C HIS A 94 -29.04 20.12 -42.55
N GLY A 95 -28.53 20.20 -41.33
CA GLY A 95 -27.30 19.50 -40.90
C GLY A 95 -27.48 18.03 -40.53
N HIS A 96 -28.69 17.48 -40.64
CA HIS A 96 -28.99 16.08 -40.36
C HIS A 96 -29.69 15.42 -41.56
N GLY A 97 -28.89 14.99 -42.53
CA GLY A 97 -29.35 14.12 -43.62
C GLY A 97 -29.51 14.84 -44.94
N HIS A 98 -28.43 14.90 -45.71
CA HIS A 98 -28.31 14.36 -47.06
C HIS A 98 -26.97 14.84 -47.60
N GLY A 99 -26.09 13.89 -47.93
CA GLY A 99 -24.91 14.20 -48.73
C GLY A 99 -25.35 14.76 -50.09
N PRO A 100 -24.46 15.36 -50.87
CA PRO A 100 -24.77 15.70 -52.24
C PRO A 100 -25.04 14.36 -52.97
N ASP A 101 -26.30 14.00 -53.13
CA ASP A 101 -26.71 12.94 -54.04
C ASP A 101 -26.48 13.50 -55.44
N HIS A 102 -25.34 13.10 -56.03
CA HIS A 102 -25.00 13.33 -57.41
C HIS A 102 -26.09 12.64 -58.26
N HIS A 103 -27.09 13.40 -58.69
CA HIS A 103 -28.04 12.93 -59.67
C HIS A 103 -27.35 13.01 -61.03
N ASP A 104 -26.85 11.86 -61.46
CA ASP A 104 -26.66 11.53 -62.87
C ASP A 104 -27.93 11.92 -63.65
N HIS A 105 -27.82 12.99 -64.44
CA HIS A 105 -28.70 13.20 -65.58
C HIS A 105 -27.91 12.87 -66.84
N GLY A 106 -27.91 11.57 -67.15
CA GLY A 106 -27.61 11.07 -68.48
C GLY A 106 -28.63 11.58 -69.51
N GLU A 107 -28.08 11.90 -70.67
CA GLU A 107 -28.66 11.78 -72.01
C GLU A 107 -29.87 12.66 -72.38
N HIS A 108 -29.65 13.51 -73.39
CA HIS A 108 -30.23 13.39 -74.73
C HIS A 108 -30.33 14.76 -75.38
N ARG A 109 -29.59 14.96 -76.49
CA ARG A 109 -30.10 15.41 -77.80
C ARG A 109 -28.91 15.76 -78.70
N GLY A 110 -28.61 14.85 -79.63
CA GLY A 110 -28.02 15.26 -80.91
C GLY A 110 -29.00 16.14 -81.67
N TRP A 111 -28.49 16.85 -82.69
CA TRP A 111 -29.05 16.99 -84.04
C TRP A 111 -28.24 18.07 -84.79
N HIS A 112 -27.77 17.67 -85.98
CA HIS A 112 -27.34 18.43 -87.16
C HIS A 112 -26.07 19.29 -87.09
#